data_AF-X0ZIQ5-F1
#
_entry.id   AF-X0ZIQ5-F1
#
_cell.length_a   1.000
_cell.length_b   1.000
_cell.length_c   1.000
_cell.angle_alpha   90.00
_cell.angle_beta   90.00
_cell.angle_gamma   90.00
#
_symmetry.space_group_name_H-M   'P 1'
#
loop_
_entity.id
_entity.type
_entity.pdbx_description
1 polymer ?
#
loop_
_entity_poly.entity_id
_entity_poly.type
_entity_poly.pdbx_seq_one_letter_code
_entity_poly.pdbx_strand_id
1 'polypeptide(L)'
;MITEDNQRTAEFQKEIGELNRQKIVRQLHNGLTQTVSALAMRINYARRLIAADPVAAGEELEKVEDLARAATKEIRHIIYLMRPENQENTDLISELKLLASKMGELFDQDIEVEVQDAVADQLPQDVQDVVYGIVEELLESSRMLGEKNHLILSLSLAENDLAQLNLEYR
;
A
#
# COMPACT_ATOMS: atom_id res chain seq x y z
N MET A 1 -38.50 -7.82 19.43
CA MET A 1 -38.85 -8.17 18.03
C MET A 1 -38.14 -7.30 17.00
N ILE A 2 -38.40 -5.99 16.87
CA ILE A 2 -37.73 -5.13 15.85
C ILE A 2 -36.20 -4.99 16.10
N THR A 3 -35.78 -4.91 17.36
CA THR A 3 -34.35 -4.78 17.72
C THR A 3 -33.54 -6.05 17.47
N GLU A 4 -34.10 -7.23 17.73
CA GLU A 4 -33.45 -8.53 17.45
C GLU A 4 -33.35 -8.81 15.95
N ASP A 5 -34.33 -8.36 15.15
CA ASP A 5 -34.32 -8.52 13.69
C ASP A 5 -33.28 -7.59 13.04
N ASN A 6 -33.14 -6.35 13.54
CA ASN A 6 -32.07 -5.43 13.15
C ASN A 6 -30.68 -5.96 13.56
N GLN A 7 -30.55 -6.57 14.73
CA GLN A 7 -29.28 -7.10 15.24
C GLN A 7 -28.83 -8.34 14.45
N ARG A 8 -29.76 -9.27 14.13
CA ARG A 8 -29.48 -10.41 13.24
C ARG A 8 -29.14 -9.97 11.83
N THR A 9 -29.76 -8.90 11.33
CA THR A 9 -29.44 -8.36 10.00
C THR A 9 -28.04 -7.77 9.96
N ALA A 10 -27.63 -7.03 11.01
CA ALA A 10 -26.28 -6.49 11.13
C ALA A 10 -25.20 -7.58 11.29
N GLU A 11 -25.47 -8.60 12.12
CA GLU A 11 -24.57 -9.75 12.27
C GLU A 11 -24.40 -10.52 10.96
N PHE A 12 -25.49 -10.75 10.23
CA PHE A 12 -25.46 -11.42 8.94
C PHE A 12 -24.73 -10.59 7.87
N GLN A 13 -24.91 -9.27 7.85
CA GLN A 13 -24.16 -8.37 6.98
C GLN A 13 -22.66 -8.41 7.28
N LYS A 14 -22.28 -8.42 8.57
CA LYS A 14 -20.89 -8.54 9.00
C LYS A 14 -20.28 -9.87 8.55
N GLU A 15 -20.99 -10.98 8.76
CA GLU A 15 -20.54 -12.31 8.34
C GLU A 15 -20.36 -12.43 6.82
N ILE A 16 -21.30 -11.88 6.03
CA ILE A 16 -21.17 -11.80 4.57
C ILE A 16 -19.97 -10.95 4.17
N GLY A 17 -19.74 -9.81 4.84
CA GLY A 17 -18.58 -8.95 4.61
C GLY A 17 -17.25 -9.66 4.83
N GLU A 18 -17.12 -10.37 5.96
CA GLU A 18 -15.94 -11.16 6.29
C GLU A 18 -15.70 -12.30 5.29
N LEU A 19 -16.74 -13.02 4.88
CA LEU A 19 -16.64 -14.09 3.88
C LEU A 19 -16.21 -13.55 2.52
N ASN A 20 -16.73 -12.40 2.09
CA ASN A 20 -16.33 -11.77 0.83
C ASN A 20 -14.88 -11.29 0.88
N ARG A 21 -14.47 -10.65 1.98
CA ARG A 21 -13.08 -10.25 2.24
C ARG A 21 -12.14 -11.45 2.15
N GLN A 22 -12.45 -12.56 2.82
CA GLN A 22 -11.65 -13.79 2.75
C GLN A 22 -11.55 -14.37 1.33
N LYS A 23 -12.64 -14.31 0.55
CA LYS A 23 -12.62 -14.75 -0.87
C LYS A 23 -11.70 -13.88 -1.72
N ILE A 24 -11.75 -12.56 -1.56
CA ILE A 24 -10.90 -11.61 -2.29
C ILE A 24 -9.43 -11.86 -1.93
N VAL A 25 -9.11 -11.99 -0.64
CA VAL A 25 -7.75 -12.31 -0.17
C VAL A 25 -7.21 -13.59 -0.81
N ARG A 26 -8.02 -14.66 -0.88
CA ARG A 26 -7.59 -15.91 -1.55
C ARG A 26 -7.36 -15.73 -3.04
N GLN A 27 -8.22 -14.97 -3.73
CA GLN A 27 -8.05 -14.71 -5.17
C GLN A 27 -6.76 -13.94 -5.45
N LEU A 28 -6.52 -12.87 -4.69
CA LEU A 28 -5.29 -12.06 -4.81
C LEU A 28 -4.04 -12.87 -4.43
N HIS A 29 -4.08 -13.68 -3.38
CA HIS A 29 -2.96 -14.56 -3.00
C HIS A 29 -2.61 -15.58 -4.11
N ASN A 30 -3.63 -16.14 -4.77
CA ASN A 30 -3.42 -17.04 -5.89
C ASN A 30 -2.80 -16.31 -7.10
N GLY A 31 -3.24 -15.09 -7.39
CA GLY A 31 -2.63 -14.21 -8.39
C GLY A 31 -1.15 -13.96 -8.08
N LEU A 32 -0.84 -13.61 -6.83
CA LEU A 32 0.53 -13.37 -6.39
C LEU A 32 1.45 -14.58 -6.58
N THR A 33 0.96 -15.78 -6.24
CA THR A 33 1.73 -17.03 -6.43
C THR A 33 2.10 -17.23 -7.90
N GLN A 34 1.19 -16.88 -8.81
CA GLN A 34 1.45 -16.92 -10.26
C GLN A 34 2.48 -15.86 -10.66
N THR A 35 2.36 -14.63 -10.16
CA THR A 35 3.30 -13.54 -10.43
C THR A 35 4.72 -13.88 -9.98
N VAL A 36 4.88 -14.42 -8.77
CA VAL A 36 6.20 -14.84 -8.24
C VAL A 36 6.80 -15.99 -9.06
N SER A 37 5.96 -16.93 -9.52
CA SER A 37 6.41 -18.02 -10.39
C SER A 37 6.89 -17.47 -11.75
N ALA A 38 6.16 -16.50 -12.32
CA ALA A 38 6.55 -15.83 -13.55
C ALA A 38 7.87 -15.06 -13.37
N LEU A 39 8.06 -14.35 -12.27
CA LEU A 39 9.34 -13.68 -11.94
C LEU A 39 10.50 -14.67 -11.95
N ALA A 40 10.38 -15.82 -11.28
CA ALA A 40 11.42 -16.84 -11.25
C ALA A 40 11.77 -17.38 -12.65
N MET A 41 10.76 -17.60 -13.50
CA MET A 41 10.97 -18.05 -14.89
C MET A 41 11.70 -16.99 -15.72
N ARG A 42 11.28 -15.73 -15.62
CA ARG A 42 11.86 -14.61 -16.38
C ARG A 42 13.28 -14.29 -15.95
N ILE A 43 13.58 -14.37 -14.66
CA ILE A 43 14.94 -14.27 -14.13
C ILE A 43 15.83 -15.39 -14.70
N ASN A 44 15.32 -16.63 -14.77
CA ASN A 44 16.08 -17.73 -15.40
C ASN A 44 16.36 -17.46 -16.88
N TYR A 45 15.37 -16.90 -17.59
CA TYR A 45 15.49 -16.55 -19.00
C TYR A 45 16.51 -15.42 -19.21
N ALA A 46 16.40 -14.31 -18.48
CA ALA A 46 17.37 -13.23 -18.48
C ALA A 46 18.80 -13.74 -18.21
N ARG A 47 18.98 -14.62 -17.23
CA ARG A 47 20.29 -15.23 -16.93
C ARG A 47 20.88 -16.01 -18.11
N ARG A 48 20.06 -16.69 -18.91
CA ARG A 48 20.52 -17.38 -20.13
C ARG A 48 20.91 -16.40 -21.23
N LEU A 49 20.23 -15.26 -21.30
CA LEU A 49 20.51 -14.21 -22.29
C LEU A 49 21.83 -13.49 -22.00
N ILE A 50 22.28 -13.36 -20.74
CA ILE A 50 23.53 -12.65 -20.39
C ILE A 50 24.73 -13.06 -21.27
N ALA A 51 24.86 -14.35 -21.59
CA ALA A 51 25.98 -14.86 -22.40
C ALA A 51 25.71 -14.80 -23.92
N ALA A 52 24.45 -14.83 -24.34
CA ALA A 52 24.04 -14.95 -25.74
C ALA A 52 23.67 -13.60 -26.38
N ASP A 53 22.95 -12.77 -25.64
CA ASP A 53 22.48 -11.44 -26.01
C ASP A 53 22.33 -10.56 -24.76
N PRO A 54 23.39 -9.82 -24.36
CA PRO A 54 23.36 -8.96 -23.18
C PRO A 54 22.34 -7.82 -23.28
N VAL A 55 22.01 -7.35 -24.48
CA VAL A 55 21.04 -6.25 -24.66
C VAL A 55 19.65 -6.76 -24.34
N ALA A 56 19.25 -7.90 -24.93
CA ALA A 56 17.98 -8.54 -24.62
C ALA A 56 17.89 -8.98 -23.13
N ALA A 57 19.02 -9.34 -22.51
CA ALA A 57 19.06 -9.63 -21.08
C ALA A 57 18.70 -8.39 -20.24
N GLY A 58 19.21 -7.21 -20.61
CA GLY A 58 18.88 -5.94 -19.97
C GLY A 58 17.39 -5.61 -20.07
N GLU A 59 16.83 -5.68 -21.29
CA GLU A 59 15.39 -5.45 -21.52
C GLU A 59 14.49 -6.42 -20.74
N GLU A 60 14.91 -7.68 -20.60
CA GLU A 60 14.14 -8.66 -19.82
C GLU A 60 14.23 -8.39 -18.32
N LEU A 61 15.38 -7.90 -17.82
CA LEU A 61 15.54 -7.51 -16.42
C LEU A 61 14.71 -6.27 -16.06
N GLU A 62 14.58 -5.28 -16.95
CA GLU A 62 13.68 -4.14 -16.73
C GLU A 62 12.23 -4.62 -16.54
N LYS A 63 11.76 -5.52 -17.40
CA LYS A 63 10.40 -6.07 -17.28
C LYS A 63 10.23 -6.95 -16.04
N VAL A 64 11.29 -7.58 -15.55
CA VAL A 64 11.28 -8.32 -14.27
C VAL A 64 11.14 -7.33 -13.11
N GLU A 65 11.84 -6.21 -13.15
CA GLU A 65 11.73 -5.14 -12.14
C GLU A 65 10.30 -4.59 -12.10
N ASP A 66 9.71 -4.26 -13.25
CA ASP A 66 8.33 -3.77 -13.33
C ASP A 66 7.33 -4.76 -12.72
N LEU A 67 7.49 -6.05 -13.05
CA LEU A 67 6.62 -7.11 -12.53
C LEU A 67 6.81 -7.31 -11.01
N ALA A 68 8.03 -7.17 -10.51
CA ALA A 68 8.32 -7.27 -9.08
C ALA A 68 7.69 -6.10 -8.30
N ARG A 69 7.77 -4.88 -8.84
CA ARG A 69 7.13 -3.69 -8.25
C ARG A 69 5.61 -3.85 -8.20
N ALA A 70 5.00 -4.31 -9.29
CA ALA A 70 3.57 -4.61 -9.33
C ALA A 70 3.18 -5.67 -8.29
N ALA A 71 3.98 -6.74 -8.14
CA ALA A 71 3.74 -7.79 -7.14
C ALA A 71 3.81 -7.25 -5.70
N THR A 72 4.78 -6.39 -5.38
CA THR A 72 4.89 -5.73 -4.06
C THR A 72 3.66 -4.88 -3.75
N LYS A 73 3.14 -4.15 -4.76
CA LYS A 73 1.89 -3.38 -4.60
C LYS A 73 0.69 -4.28 -4.28
N GLU A 74 0.57 -5.40 -4.98
CA GLU A 74 -0.49 -6.38 -4.75
C GLU A 74 -0.38 -7.04 -3.36
N ILE A 75 0.83 -7.37 -2.90
CA ILE A 75 1.08 -7.90 -1.55
C ILE A 75 0.59 -6.93 -0.48
N ARG A 76 0.96 -5.64 -0.59
CA ARG A 76 0.53 -4.62 0.37
C ARG A 76 -0.98 -4.48 0.42
N HIS A 77 -1.64 -4.50 -0.74
CA HIS A 77 -3.09 -4.51 -0.82
C HIS A 77 -3.70 -5.73 -0.10
N ILE A 78 -3.13 -6.92 -0.26
CA ILE A 78 -3.61 -8.12 0.44
C ILE A 78 -3.42 -8.00 1.96
N ILE A 79 -2.24 -7.54 2.41
CA ILE A 79 -1.96 -7.27 3.84
C ILE A 79 -2.99 -6.31 4.41
N TYR A 80 -3.32 -5.27 3.66
CA TYR A 80 -4.37 -4.33 4.03
C TYR A 80 -5.75 -5.00 4.19
N LEU A 81 -6.19 -5.76 3.20
CA LEU A 81 -7.49 -6.46 3.26
C LEU A 81 -7.58 -7.48 4.41
N MET A 82 -6.44 -7.98 4.89
CA MET A 82 -6.35 -8.90 6.04
C MET A 82 -6.41 -8.21 7.40
N ARG A 83 -6.30 -6.87 7.48
CA ARG A 83 -6.40 -6.14 8.75
C ARG A 83 -7.81 -6.32 9.32
N PRO A 84 -7.97 -6.87 10.53
CA PRO A 84 -9.30 -7.07 11.13
C PRO A 84 -9.95 -5.72 11.46
N GLU A 85 -11.25 -5.59 11.18
CA GLU A 85 -12.06 -4.38 11.46
C GLU A 85 -12.17 -4.01 12.95
N ASN A 86 -11.63 -4.84 13.84
CA ASN A 86 -11.72 -4.65 15.29
C ASN A 86 -10.44 -4.06 15.91
N GLN A 87 -9.54 -3.49 15.11
CA GLN A 87 -8.35 -2.84 15.67
C GLN A 87 -8.74 -1.48 16.25
N GLU A 88 -8.99 -1.48 17.56
CA GLU A 88 -9.24 -0.31 18.38
C GLU A 88 -8.22 0.82 18.08
N ASN A 89 -8.73 1.97 17.63
CA ASN A 89 -8.13 3.31 17.72
C ASN A 89 -6.61 3.39 17.54
N THR A 90 -6.09 3.06 16.36
CA THR A 90 -4.76 3.57 15.97
C THR A 90 -4.99 4.75 15.04
N ASP A 91 -4.75 5.96 15.52
CA ASP A 91 -4.90 7.20 14.77
C ASP A 91 -3.93 7.21 13.57
N LEU A 92 -4.47 7.46 12.36
CA LEU A 92 -3.75 7.54 11.09
C LEU A 92 -2.46 8.37 11.20
N ILE A 93 -2.49 9.47 11.95
CA ILE A 93 -1.32 10.35 12.13
C ILE A 93 -0.15 9.58 12.75
N SER A 94 -0.44 8.76 13.76
CA SER A 94 0.57 7.96 14.46
C SER A 94 1.16 6.89 13.55
N GLU A 95 0.35 6.26 12.70
CA GLU A 95 0.82 5.27 11.72
C GLU A 95 1.71 5.89 10.64
N LEU A 96 1.31 7.04 10.10
CA LEU A 96 2.08 7.77 9.09
C LEU A 96 3.42 8.26 9.65
N LYS A 97 3.45 8.78 10.88
CA LYS A 97 4.70 9.17 11.55
C LYS A 97 5.64 7.98 11.78
N LEU A 98 5.10 6.84 12.20
CA LEU A 98 5.88 5.62 12.37
C LEU A 98 6.46 5.12 11.04
N LEU A 99 5.66 5.15 9.97
CA LEU A 99 6.09 4.79 8.63
C LEU A 99 7.23 5.73 8.16
N ALA A 100 7.05 7.04 8.28
CA ALA A 100 8.06 8.03 7.93
C ALA A 100 9.37 7.84 8.70
N SER A 101 9.31 7.62 10.02
CA SER A 101 10.49 7.36 10.85
C SER A 101 11.25 6.12 10.39
N LYS A 102 10.55 5.00 10.13
CA LYS A 102 11.17 3.77 9.64
C LYS A 102 11.82 3.96 8.27
N MET A 103 11.13 4.64 7.36
CA MET A 103 11.65 4.91 6.02
C MET A 103 12.86 5.85 6.08
N GLY A 104 12.81 6.88 6.93
CA GLY A 104 13.92 7.81 7.14
C GLY A 104 15.18 7.11 7.67
N GLU A 105 15.03 6.22 8.66
CA GLU A 105 16.14 5.39 9.16
C GLU A 105 16.71 4.44 8.10
N LEU A 106 15.84 3.82 7.28
CA LEU A 106 16.27 2.90 6.24
C LEU A 106 17.03 3.59 5.10
N PHE A 107 16.72 4.86 4.84
CA PHE A 107 17.17 5.58 3.64
C PHE A 107 18.07 6.79 3.94
N ASP A 108 18.41 7.05 5.20
CA ASP A 108 19.18 8.22 5.64
C ASP A 108 18.57 9.54 5.14
N GLN A 109 17.24 9.64 5.23
CA GLN A 109 16.44 10.74 4.72
C GLN A 109 15.60 11.36 5.83
N ASP A 110 15.53 12.70 5.90
CA ASP A 110 14.64 13.38 6.82
C ASP A 110 13.23 13.44 6.21
N ILE A 111 12.25 12.88 6.91
CA ILE A 111 10.86 12.78 6.45
C ILE A 111 9.95 13.43 7.49
N GLU A 112 9.39 14.57 7.11
CA GLU A 112 8.45 15.33 7.92
C GLU A 112 7.01 15.01 7.49
N VAL A 113 6.17 14.69 8.48
CA VAL A 113 4.76 14.37 8.26
C VAL A 113 3.89 15.45 8.87
N GLU A 114 3.21 16.20 8.01
CA GLU A 114 2.26 17.24 8.38
C GLU A 114 0.83 16.75 8.07
N VAL A 115 0.05 16.49 9.11
CA VAL A 115 -1.37 16.14 8.95
C VAL A 115 -2.19 17.22 9.63
N GLN A 116 -3.16 17.78 8.89
CA GLN A 116 -4.14 18.68 9.51
C GLN A 116 -5.08 17.85 10.38
N ASP A 117 -5.18 18.18 11.67
CA ASP A 117 -5.97 17.42 12.67
C ASP A 117 -7.42 17.14 12.22
N ALA A 118 -8.02 18.08 11.47
CA ALA A 118 -9.37 17.93 10.94
C ALA A 118 -9.54 16.75 9.98
N VAL A 119 -8.47 16.26 9.34
CA VAL A 119 -8.53 15.16 8.37
C VAL A 119 -8.57 13.80 9.08
N ALA A 120 -7.75 13.62 10.12
CA ALA A 120 -7.64 12.34 10.80
C ALA A 120 -8.95 11.95 11.52
N ASP A 121 -9.63 12.93 12.13
CA ASP A 121 -10.88 12.70 12.86
C ASP A 121 -12.11 12.56 11.95
N GLN A 122 -12.05 13.01 10.69
CA GLN A 122 -13.20 13.05 9.77
C GLN A 122 -13.18 11.94 8.73
N LEU A 123 -12.04 11.29 8.49
CA LEU A 123 -11.95 10.20 7.53
C LEU A 123 -12.46 8.89 8.13
N PRO A 124 -13.38 8.17 7.46
CA PRO A 124 -13.71 6.82 7.87
C PRO A 124 -12.50 5.88 7.69
N GLN A 125 -12.43 4.81 8.51
CA GLN A 125 -11.26 3.95 8.65
C GLN A 125 -10.78 3.38 7.30
N ASP A 126 -11.71 2.99 6.44
CA ASP A 126 -11.44 2.50 5.09
C ASP A 126 -10.68 3.51 4.22
N VAL A 127 -10.99 4.80 4.37
CA VAL A 127 -10.28 5.88 3.67
C VAL A 127 -8.92 6.16 4.31
N GLN A 128 -8.82 6.13 5.64
CA GLN A 128 -7.54 6.28 6.35
C GLN A 128 -6.53 5.24 5.89
N ASP A 129 -6.97 3.99 5.76
CA ASP A 129 -6.11 2.91 5.33
C ASP A 129 -5.69 3.03 3.85
N VAL A 130 -6.60 3.48 2.98
CA VAL A 130 -6.27 3.79 1.58
C VAL A 130 -5.21 4.89 1.50
N VAL A 131 -5.35 5.95 2.32
CA VAL A 131 -4.36 7.02 2.44
C VAL A 131 -3.01 6.47 2.89
N TYR A 132 -2.98 5.61 3.91
CA TYR A 132 -1.75 4.96 4.37
C TYR A 132 -1.06 4.19 3.22
N GLY A 133 -1.82 3.38 2.48
CA GLY A 133 -1.27 2.62 1.35
C GLY A 133 -0.69 3.50 0.24
N ILE A 134 -1.36 4.62 -0.07
CA ILE A 134 -0.87 5.60 -1.05
C ILE A 134 0.43 6.26 -0.55
N VAL A 135 0.47 6.66 0.74
CA VAL A 135 1.67 7.26 1.34
C VAL A 135 2.84 6.28 1.33
N GLU A 136 2.61 5.03 1.68
CA GLU A 136 3.63 3.97 1.66
C GLU A 136 4.18 3.76 0.24
N GLU A 137 3.33 3.76 -0.79
CA GLU A 137 3.76 3.64 -2.19
C GLU A 137 4.55 4.87 -2.66
N LEU A 138 4.14 6.06 -2.24
CA LEU A 138 4.84 7.31 -2.56
C LEU A 138 6.22 7.39 -1.91
N LEU A 139 6.34 7.00 -0.64
CA LEU A 139 7.63 6.96 0.05
C LEU A 139 8.57 5.93 -0.58
N GLU A 140 8.08 4.74 -0.93
CA GLU A 140 8.90 3.76 -1.66
C GLU A 140 9.32 4.25 -3.06
N SER A 141 8.44 4.99 -3.75
CA SER A 141 8.71 5.55 -5.08
C SER A 141 9.70 6.72 -5.00
N SER A 142 9.64 7.52 -3.93
CA SER A 142 10.50 8.68 -3.71
C SER A 142 12.00 8.34 -3.68
N ARG A 143 12.33 7.10 -3.30
CA ARG A 143 13.66 6.47 -3.40
C ARG A 143 14.29 6.63 -4.80
N MET A 144 13.48 6.64 -5.85
CA MET A 144 13.95 6.65 -7.24
C MET A 144 14.33 8.05 -7.75
N LEU A 145 14.02 9.11 -6.99
CA LEU A 145 14.17 10.50 -7.44
C LEU A 145 15.43 11.23 -6.93
N GLY A 146 16.19 10.63 -6.01
CA GLY A 146 17.59 10.99 -5.73
C GLY A 146 17.87 12.35 -5.04
N GLU A 147 18.91 12.33 -4.19
CA GLU A 147 19.68 13.48 -3.65
C GLU A 147 18.98 14.58 -2.83
N LYS A 148 17.70 14.47 -2.49
CA LYS A 148 17.02 15.47 -1.64
C LYS A 148 16.80 14.97 -0.22
N ASN A 149 17.46 15.64 0.73
CA ASN A 149 17.56 15.21 2.13
C ASN A 149 16.30 15.47 2.97
N HIS A 150 15.33 16.24 2.46
CA HIS A 150 14.10 16.55 3.20
C HIS A 150 12.84 16.31 2.36
N LEU A 151 11.96 15.44 2.85
CA LEU A 151 10.67 15.13 2.24
C LEU A 151 9.56 15.57 3.19
N ILE A 152 8.66 16.40 2.69
CA ILE A 152 7.47 16.84 3.44
C ILE A 152 6.25 16.16 2.84
N LEU A 153 5.51 15.49 3.71
CA LEU A 153 4.29 14.78 3.36
C LEU A 153 3.11 15.46 4.05
N SER A 154 2.26 16.12 3.27
CA SER A 154 1.14 16.92 3.77
C SER A 154 -0.20 16.28 3.43
N LEU A 155 -1.08 16.11 4.43
CA LEU A 155 -2.45 15.62 4.26
C LEU A 155 -3.47 16.68 4.73
N SER A 156 -4.37 17.09 3.82
CA SER A 156 -5.39 18.12 4.05
C SER A 156 -6.75 17.75 3.46
N LEU A 157 -7.85 18.31 4.00
CA LEU A 157 -9.19 18.22 3.40
C LEU A 157 -9.37 19.36 2.38
N ALA A 158 -9.80 19.03 1.16
CA ALA A 158 -10.17 19.99 0.13
C ALA A 158 -11.66 20.35 0.20
N GLU A 159 -12.07 21.43 -0.49
CA GLU A 159 -13.43 22.02 -0.44
C GLU A 159 -14.59 21.07 -0.85
N ASN A 160 -14.31 19.86 -1.36
CA ASN A 160 -15.28 18.88 -1.86
C ASN A 160 -15.29 17.56 -1.07
N ASP A 161 -14.94 17.56 0.21
CA ASP A 161 -14.76 16.34 1.03
C ASP A 161 -13.72 15.37 0.46
N LEU A 162 -12.80 15.88 -0.37
CA LEU A 162 -11.70 15.10 -0.93
C LEU A 162 -10.47 15.24 -0.03
N ALA A 163 -9.85 14.12 0.36
CA ALA A 163 -8.52 14.15 0.97
C ALA A 163 -7.49 14.50 -0.12
N GLN A 164 -6.68 15.52 0.14
CA GLN A 164 -5.56 15.91 -0.70
C GLN A 164 -4.25 15.53 -0.02
N LEU A 165 -3.43 14.77 -0.74
CA LEU A 165 -2.10 14.36 -0.33
C LEU A 165 -1.07 15.06 -1.23
N ASN A 166 -0.17 15.84 -0.64
CA ASN A 166 0.96 16.44 -1.37
C ASN A 166 2.29 15.93 -0.83
N LEU A 167 3.25 15.79 -1.74
CA LEU A 167 4.61 15.36 -1.43
C LEU A 167 5.57 16.40 -2.03
N GLU A 168 6.32 17.07 -1.17
CA GLU A 168 7.27 18.12 -1.54
C GLU A 168 8.70 17.70 -1.18
N TYR A 169 9.64 17.96 -2.09
CA TYR A 169 11.06 17.75 -1.83
C TYR A 169 11.77 19.09 -1.66
N ARG A 170 12.38 19.30 -0.49
CA ARG A 170 13.20 20.48 -0.22
C ARG A 170 14.69 20.18 -0.41
#